data_AF-A0A318XI97-F1
#
_entry.id   AF-A0A318XI97-F1
#
_cell.length_a   1.000
_cell.length_b   1.000
_cell.length_c   1.000
_cell.angle_alpha   90.00
_cell.angle_beta   90.00
_cell.angle_gamma   90.00
#
_symmetry.space_group_name_H-M   'P 1'
#
loop_
_entity.id
_entity.type
_entity.pdbx_description
1 polymer ?
#
loop_
_entity_poly.entity_id
_entity_poly.type
_entity_poly.pdbx_seq_one_letter_code
_entity_poly.pdbx_strand_id
1 'polypeptide(L)'
;MTTEELYELQKDGNLGYACVYKKGDNGMHTDYMFPMTAENIANFIGKNAYTSDKIIMTDMCDRLICESVFGGLLMNCPDQNLCREIIPHLAPIQMGDAEPKDFPIATREEMEALWHSEEEAVMQAEFRML
;
A
#
# COMPACT_ATOMS: atom_id res chain seq x y z
N MET A 1 10.12 -9.83 -1.66
CA MET A 1 11.01 -9.06 -0.77
C MET A 1 11.77 -10.01 0.16
N THR A 2 12.89 -9.59 0.73
CA THR A 2 13.58 -10.30 1.81
C THR A 2 12.90 -10.06 3.16
N THR A 3 13.13 -10.94 4.14
CA THR A 3 12.58 -10.81 5.49
C THR A 3 12.98 -9.48 6.15
N GLU A 4 14.23 -9.05 6.01
CA GLU A 4 14.71 -7.78 6.55
C GLU A 4 13.99 -6.57 5.93
N GLU A 5 13.76 -6.60 4.62
CA GLU A 5 13.02 -5.53 3.93
C GLU A 5 11.55 -5.48 4.39
N LEU A 6 10.91 -6.63 4.62
CA LEU A 6 9.54 -6.69 5.15
C LEU A 6 9.44 -6.12 6.56
N TYR A 7 10.45 -6.31 7.41
CA TYR A 7 10.50 -5.66 8.73
C TYR A 7 10.70 -4.15 8.64
N GLU A 8 11.53 -3.68 7.72
CA GLU A 8 11.73 -2.24 7.52
C GLU A 8 10.44 -1.54 7.04
N LEU A 9 9.57 -2.21 6.27
CA LEU A 9 8.24 -1.67 5.93
C LEU A 9 7.35 -1.42 7.16
N GLN A 10 7.53 -2.20 8.22
CA GLN A 10 6.67 -2.17 9.42
C GLN A 10 7.14 -1.19 10.50
N LYS A 11 8.39 -0.73 10.39
CA LYS A 11 9.14 -0.06 11.45
C LYS A 11 8.50 1.21 11.99
N ASP A 12 7.93 2.02 11.11
CA ASP A 12 7.40 3.34 11.46
C ASP A 12 5.91 3.30 11.87
N GLY A 13 5.29 2.12 11.87
CA GLY A 13 3.90 1.93 12.31
C GLY A 13 2.84 2.57 11.41
N ASN A 14 3.21 2.97 10.19
CA ASN A 14 2.33 3.59 9.19
C ASN A 14 2.05 2.66 8.00
N LEU A 15 2.23 1.35 8.17
CA LEU A 15 1.88 0.36 7.16
C LEU A 15 0.38 0.43 6.87
N GLY A 16 0.00 0.21 5.61
CA GLY A 16 -1.39 0.07 5.23
C GLY A 16 -1.56 -0.86 4.03
N TYR A 17 -2.81 -1.08 3.63
CA TYR A 17 -3.19 -1.89 2.49
C TYR A 17 -3.52 -1.03 1.27
N ALA A 18 -3.20 -1.52 0.08
CA ALA A 18 -3.66 -0.98 -1.19
C ALA A 18 -4.28 -2.10 -2.04
N CYS A 19 -5.61 -2.11 -2.12
CA CYS A 19 -6.37 -3.03 -2.97
C CYS A 19 -6.45 -2.46 -4.38
N VAL A 20 -5.77 -3.09 -5.35
CA VAL A 20 -5.72 -2.64 -6.75
C VAL A 20 -6.68 -3.46 -7.59
N TYR A 21 -7.79 -2.85 -8.01
CA TYR A 21 -8.76 -3.45 -8.92
C TYR A 21 -8.33 -3.18 -10.37
N LYS A 22 -7.93 -4.24 -11.07
CA LYS A 22 -7.48 -4.16 -12.46
C LYS A 22 -8.65 -4.15 -13.43
N LYS A 23 -8.45 -3.49 -14.56
CA LYS A 23 -9.45 -3.41 -15.60
C LYS A 23 -9.75 -4.78 -16.21
N GLY A 24 -11.02 -5.17 -16.21
CA GLY A 24 -11.49 -6.41 -16.82
C GLY A 24 -11.30 -7.66 -15.96
N ASP A 25 -10.91 -7.53 -14.69
CA ASP A 25 -10.60 -8.65 -13.81
C ASP A 25 -11.82 -9.14 -12.99
N ASN A 26 -13.04 -8.82 -13.42
CA ASN A 26 -14.31 -9.23 -12.79
C ASN A 26 -14.41 -8.99 -11.26
N GLY A 27 -13.78 -7.92 -10.77
CA GLY A 27 -13.77 -7.58 -9.34
C GLY A 27 -12.66 -8.25 -8.52
N MET A 28 -11.78 -9.03 -9.16
CA MET A 28 -10.51 -9.45 -8.57
C MET A 28 -9.59 -8.25 -8.37
N HIS A 29 -8.80 -8.31 -7.31
CA HIS A 29 -7.84 -7.29 -6.95
C HIS A 29 -6.56 -7.94 -6.45
N THR A 30 -5.47 -7.18 -6.53
CA THR A 30 -4.20 -7.54 -5.89
C THR A 30 -3.98 -6.62 -4.71
N ASP A 31 -3.70 -7.20 -3.55
CA ASP A 31 -3.41 -6.47 -2.32
C ASP A 31 -1.91 -6.24 -2.17
N TYR A 32 -1.55 -4.98 -1.94
CA TYR A 32 -0.18 -4.57 -1.64
C TYR A 32 -0.11 -3.93 -0.26
N MET A 33 1.07 -3.97 0.35
CA MET A 33 1.34 -3.36 1.64
C MET A 33 2.59 -2.49 1.58
N PHE A 34 2.49 -1.27 2.09
CA PHE A 34 3.60 -0.32 2.15
C PHE A 34 3.33 0.82 3.16
N PRO A 35 4.37 1.55 3.62
CA PRO A 35 4.21 2.75 4.44
C PRO A 35 3.37 3.83 3.75
N MET A 36 2.25 4.21 4.35
CA MET A 36 1.25 5.14 3.79
C MET A 36 1.66 6.61 3.90
N THR A 37 2.89 6.93 3.49
CA THR A 37 3.36 8.30 3.35
C THR A 37 2.73 8.96 2.13
N ALA A 38 2.58 10.29 2.14
CA ALA A 38 2.01 11.04 1.03
C ALA A 38 2.76 10.80 -0.30
N GLU A 39 4.10 10.72 -0.24
CA GLU A 39 4.93 10.43 -1.41
C GLU A 39 4.71 9.00 -1.93
N ASN A 40 4.66 7.98 -1.07
CA ASN A 40 4.43 6.60 -1.50
C ASN A 40 3.04 6.44 -2.12
N ILE A 41 2.01 7.04 -1.52
CA ILE A 41 0.65 7.05 -2.07
C ILE A 41 0.64 7.66 -3.47
N ALA A 42 1.25 8.84 -3.64
CA ALA A 42 1.30 9.52 -4.94
C ALA A 42 2.00 8.66 -6.02
N ASN A 43 3.17 8.09 -5.69
CA ASN A 43 3.90 7.23 -6.62
C ASN A 43 3.13 5.95 -6.94
N PHE A 44 2.46 5.36 -5.96
CA PHE A 44 1.64 4.16 -6.16
C PHE A 44 0.47 4.41 -7.10
N ILE A 45 -0.26 5.52 -6.88
CA ILE A 45 -1.35 5.96 -7.75
C ILE A 45 -0.83 6.18 -9.17
N GLY A 46 0.26 6.94 -9.31
CA GLY A 46 0.87 7.26 -10.60
C GLY A 46 1.26 6.01 -11.39
N LYS A 47 1.93 5.05 -10.74
CA LYS A 47 2.38 3.79 -11.36
C LYS A 47 1.22 2.92 -11.86
N ASN A 48 0.06 3.03 -11.22
CA ASN A 48 -1.13 2.23 -11.55
C ASN A 48 -2.22 3.01 -12.29
N ALA A 49 -1.96 4.27 -12.67
CA ALA A 49 -2.95 5.22 -13.18
C ALA A 49 -3.74 4.69 -14.39
N TYR A 50 -3.09 3.93 -15.28
CA TYR A 50 -3.70 3.44 -16.53
C TYR A 50 -3.88 1.92 -16.60
N THR A 51 -3.49 1.20 -15.54
CA THR A 51 -3.59 -0.26 -15.44
C THR A 51 -4.64 -0.72 -14.42
N SER A 52 -5.13 0.21 -13.59
CA SER A 52 -6.17 -0.04 -12.59
C SER A 52 -7.44 0.77 -12.88
N ASP A 53 -8.60 0.20 -12.59
CA ASP A 53 -9.87 0.91 -12.61
C ASP A 53 -10.06 1.69 -11.30
N LYS A 54 -9.61 1.11 -10.19
CA LYS A 54 -9.74 1.65 -8.84
C LYS A 54 -8.64 1.12 -7.92
N ILE A 55 -8.19 1.98 -7.01
CA ILE A 55 -7.28 1.64 -5.91
C ILE A 55 -7.93 2.14 -4.63
N ILE A 56 -8.10 1.25 -3.65
CA ILE A 56 -8.56 1.60 -2.31
C ILE A 56 -7.40 1.41 -1.36
N MET A 57 -7.06 2.45 -0.59
CA MET A 57 -6.00 2.40 0.41
C MET A 57 -6.57 2.57 1.81
N THR A 58 -6.19 1.67 2.72
CA THR A 58 -6.62 1.65 4.12
C THR A 58 -5.43 1.54 5.06
N ASP A 59 -5.60 1.96 6.31
CA ASP A 59 -4.65 1.63 7.38
C ASP A 59 -4.82 0.16 7.81
N MET A 60 -3.98 -0.30 8.74
CA MET A 60 -4.06 -1.66 9.31
C MET A 60 -5.36 -1.97 10.05
N CYS A 61 -6.20 -0.97 10.31
CA CYS A 61 -7.51 -1.09 10.96
C CYS A 61 -8.68 -0.95 9.98
N ASP A 62 -8.42 -1.11 8.67
CA ASP A 62 -9.40 -0.97 7.58
C ASP A 62 -10.05 0.42 7.49
N ARG A 63 -9.40 1.45 8.05
CA ARG A 63 -9.90 2.83 7.91
C ARG A 63 -9.43 3.38 6.58
N LEU A 64 -10.37 3.95 5.83
CA LEU A 64 -10.08 4.55 4.53
C LEU A 64 -9.07 5.70 4.66
N ILE A 65 -7.93 5.57 3.97
CA ILE A 65 -6.93 6.62 3.81
C ILE A 65 -7.25 7.43 2.56
N CYS A 66 -7.33 6.75 1.41
CA CYS A 66 -7.76 7.37 0.16
C CYS A 66 -8.22 6.36 -0.88
N GLU A 67 -8.86 6.88 -1.93
CA GLU A 67 -9.29 6.16 -3.11
C GLU A 67 -8.80 6.89 -4.36
N SER A 68 -8.23 6.14 -5.29
CA SER A 68 -7.93 6.62 -6.64
C SER A 68 -8.70 5.82 -7.69
N VAL A 69 -9.00 6.43 -8.82
CA VAL A 69 -9.61 5.78 -9.98
C VAL A 69 -8.72 5.90 -11.21
N PHE A 70 -9.16 5.29 -12.32
CA PHE A 70 -8.51 5.37 -13.63
C PHE A 70 -8.08 6.80 -13.99
N GLY A 71 -6.87 6.91 -14.56
CA GLY A 71 -6.18 8.17 -14.80
C GLY A 71 -5.39 8.69 -13.60
N GLY A 72 -5.33 7.92 -12.50
CA GLY A 72 -4.60 8.30 -11.29
C GLY A 72 -5.27 9.42 -10.51
N LEU A 73 -6.59 9.56 -10.64
CA LEU A 73 -7.36 10.64 -10.02
C LEU A 73 -7.68 10.30 -8.56
N LEU A 74 -7.23 11.14 -7.63
CA LEU A 74 -7.56 11.05 -6.21
C LEU A 74 -9.03 11.46 -5.99
N MET A 75 -9.92 10.48 -5.77
CA MET A 75 -11.37 10.69 -5.69
C MET A 75 -11.87 10.92 -4.28
N ASN A 76 -11.29 10.22 -3.31
CA ASN A 76 -11.67 10.34 -1.91
C ASN A 76 -10.42 10.33 -1.03
N CYS A 77 -10.33 11.25 -0.09
CA CYS A 77 -9.29 11.29 0.93
C CYS A 77 -9.90 11.99 2.15
N PRO A 78 -10.38 11.23 3.15
CA PRO A 78 -11.09 11.82 4.29
C PRO A 78 -10.24 12.84 5.07
N ASP A 79 -8.94 12.59 5.18
CA ASP A 79 -7.99 13.53 5.77
C ASP A 79 -7.54 14.58 4.74
N GLN A 80 -8.05 15.79 4.89
CA GLN A 80 -7.72 16.91 4.00
C GLN A 80 -6.30 17.43 4.16
N ASN A 81 -5.63 17.20 5.29
CA ASN A 81 -4.22 17.54 5.45
C ASN A 81 -3.36 16.58 4.63
N LEU A 82 -3.61 15.27 4.77
CA LEU A 82 -2.96 14.25 3.94
C LEU A 82 -3.20 14.50 2.44
N CYS A 83 -4.44 14.85 2.05
CA CYS A 83 -4.74 15.22 0.66
C CYS A 83 -3.82 16.35 0.16
N ARG A 84 -3.65 17.42 0.95
CA ARG A 84 -2.75 18.53 0.60
C ARG A 84 -1.28 18.12 0.55
N GLU A 85 -0.87 17.10 1.29
CA GLU A 85 0.48 16.55 1.25
C GLU A 85 0.71 15.64 0.03
N ILE A 86 -0.30 14.87 -0.41
CA ILE A 86 -0.22 13.99 -1.58
C ILE A 86 -0.13 14.79 -2.88
N ILE A 87 -0.94 15.84 -3.03
CA ILE A 87 -1.10 16.58 -4.29
C ILE A 87 0.22 17.12 -4.86
N PRO A 88 1.14 17.73 -4.09
CA PRO A 88 2.44 18.17 -4.58
C PRO A 88 3.29 17.06 -5.21
N HIS A 89 3.15 15.81 -4.76
CA HIS A 89 3.84 14.66 -5.34
C HIS A 89 3.09 14.09 -6.55
N LEU A 90 1.75 14.04 -6.48
CA LEU A 90 0.92 13.40 -7.50
C LEU A 90 0.70 14.26 -8.75
N ALA A 91 0.55 15.58 -8.59
CA ALA A 91 0.23 16.47 -9.72
C ALA A 91 1.31 16.49 -10.81
N PRO A 92 2.63 16.57 -10.51
CA PRO A 92 3.67 16.46 -11.53
C PRO A 92 3.61 15.12 -12.29
N ILE A 93 3.28 14.03 -11.60
CA ILE A 93 3.13 12.70 -12.22
C ILE A 93 1.94 12.68 -13.17
N GLN A 94 0.80 13.24 -12.77
CA GLN A 94 -0.40 13.33 -13.61
C GLN A 94 -0.21 14.23 -14.83
N MET A 95 0.62 15.27 -14.72
CA MET A 95 0.95 16.17 -15.84
C MET A 95 2.00 15.58 -16.79
N GLY A 96 2.67 14.49 -16.40
CA GLY A 96 3.79 13.91 -17.15
C GLY A 96 5.11 14.67 -16.96
N ASP A 97 5.17 15.59 -15.99
CA ASP A 97 6.36 16.36 -15.64
C ASP A 97 7.35 15.52 -14.80
N ALA A 98 6.87 14.46 -14.16
CA ALA A 98 7.68 13.50 -13.39
C ALA A 98 7.20 12.07 -13.60
N GLU A 99 8.12 11.10 -13.55
CA GLU A 99 7.75 9.68 -13.49
C GLU A 99 7.51 9.23 -12.03
N PRO A 100 6.59 8.29 -11.80
CA PRO A 100 6.44 7.67 -10.48
C PRO A 100 7.75 6.99 -10.06
N LYS A 101 8.20 7.27 -8.84
CA LYS A 101 9.38 6.64 -8.25
C LYS A 101 9.05 5.22 -7.78
N ASP A 102 10.04 4.34 -7.88
CA ASP A 102 9.98 3.04 -7.22
C ASP A 102 10.26 3.21 -5.72
N PHE A 103 9.57 2.40 -4.92
CA PHE A 103 9.76 2.30 -3.48
C PHE A 103 9.42 0.87 -3.02
N PRO A 104 9.90 0.45 -1.84
CA PRO A 104 9.62 -0.89 -1.30
C PRO A 104 8.11 -1.11 -1.08
N ILE A 105 7.58 -2.17 -1.69
CA ILE A 105 6.17 -2.58 -1.60
C ILE A 105 6.15 -4.10 -1.51
N ALA A 106 5.43 -4.64 -0.54
CA ALA A 106 5.18 -6.08 -0.43
C ALA A 106 3.82 -6.43 -1.03
N THR A 107 3.66 -7.66 -1.51
CA THR A 107 2.30 -8.21 -1.64
C THR A 107 1.78 -8.61 -0.27
N ARG A 108 0.46 -8.71 -0.14
CA ARG A 108 -0.17 -9.21 1.08
C ARG A 108 0.32 -10.63 1.43
N GLU A 109 0.49 -11.50 0.45
CA GLU A 109 0.95 -12.87 0.65
C GLU A 109 2.38 -12.91 1.22
N GLU A 110 3.27 -12.00 0.79
CA GLU A 110 4.63 -11.91 1.33
C GLU A 110 4.63 -11.51 2.81
N MET A 111 3.78 -10.57 3.21
CA MET A 111 3.63 -10.12 4.59
C MET A 111 2.96 -11.18 5.48
N GLU A 112 1.90 -11.83 5.00
CA GLU A 112 1.21 -12.90 5.73
C GLU A 112 2.12 -14.10 5.97
N ALA A 113 2.94 -14.48 4.97
CA ALA A 113 3.92 -15.55 5.14
C ALA A 113 4.94 -15.24 6.25
N LEU A 114 5.37 -13.98 6.37
CA LEU A 114 6.25 -13.54 7.45
C LEU A 114 5.55 -13.69 8.80
N TRP A 115 4.40 -13.07 8.98
CA TRP A 115 3.68 -13.09 10.27
C TRP A 115 3.31 -14.51 10.70
N HIS A 116 2.88 -15.37 9.78
CA HIS A 116 2.61 -16.78 10.10
C HIS A 116 3.87 -17.50 10.62
N SER A 117 5.03 -17.26 10.01
CA SER A 117 6.28 -17.87 10.48
C SER A 117 6.68 -17.38 11.89
N GLU A 118 6.37 -16.13 12.23
CA GLU A 118 6.60 -15.57 13.56
C GLU A 118 5.65 -16.17 14.59
N GLU A 119 4.35 -16.28 14.25
CA GLU A 119 3.34 -16.91 15.09
C GLU A 119 3.70 -18.37 15.39
N GLU A 120 4.15 -19.13 14.40
CA GLU A 120 4.63 -20.50 14.58
C GLU A 120 5.85 -20.55 15.50
N ALA A 121 6.82 -19.65 15.32
CA ALA A 121 8.01 -19.60 16.16
C ALA A 121 7.68 -19.30 17.63
N VAL A 122 6.76 -18.35 17.87
CA VAL A 122 6.27 -18.01 19.21
C VAL A 122 5.54 -19.20 19.83
N MET A 123 4.62 -19.82 19.10
CA MET A 123 3.87 -21.00 19.56
C MET A 123 4.81 -22.14 19.96
N GLN A 124 5.83 -22.43 19.15
CA GLN A 124 6.82 -23.45 19.47
C GLN A 124 7.65 -23.11 20.72
N ALA A 125 7.96 -21.83 20.94
CA ALA A 125 8.65 -21.40 22.14
C ALA A 125 7.76 -21.55 23.39
N GLU A 126 6.48 -21.20 23.31
CA GLU A 126 5.52 -21.36 24.41
C GLU A 126 5.36 -22.82 24.82
N PHE A 127 5.22 -23.74 23.85
CA PHE A 127 5.14 -25.17 24.13
C PHE A 127 6.38 -25.73 24.83
N ARG A 128 7.57 -25.17 24.61
CA ARG A 128 8.81 -25.59 25.28
C ARG A 128 8.92 -25.10 26.73
N MET A 129 8.11 -24.10 27.11
CA MET A 129 8.09 -23.54 28.46
C MET A 129 7.05 -24.23 29.38
N LEU A 130 6.18 -25.08 28.82
CA LEU A 130 5.19 -25.90 29.53
C LEU A 130 5.79 -27.24 30.00
#